data_AF-A0A379EY56-F1
#
_entry.id   AF-A0A379EY56-F1
#
_cell.length_a   1.000
_cell.length_b   1.000
_cell.length_c   1.000
_cell.angle_alpha   90.00
_cell.angle_beta   90.00
_cell.angle_gamma   90.00
#
_symmetry.space_group_name_H-M   'P 1'
#
loop_
_entity.id
_entity.type
_entity.pdbx_description
1 polymer ?
#
loop_
_entity_poly.entity_id
_entity_poly.type
_entity_poly.pdbx_seq_one_letter_code
_entity_poly.pdbx_strand_id
1 'polypeptide(L)'
;MNKAFSLLRKFPMAIAMTIFILVVSLIPIPETPLSGITLIDKWTHIGLYTVLGMIVAHEYFHNHKPVTPKGMFLGVWLLPSLLGGGIELLQAYCTNGNRSGEWLDFIADIIGSTIALAIGTLLVRFLSKQ
;
A
#
# COMPACT_ATOMS: atom_id res chain seq x y z
N MET A 1 -1.56 20.67 19.35
CA MET A 1 -2.15 20.09 18.12
C MET A 1 -1.77 18.62 18.03
N ASN A 2 -2.77 17.72 18.07
CA ASN A 2 -2.58 16.28 18.17
C ASN A 2 -1.77 15.75 16.97
N LYS A 3 -0.75 14.93 17.20
CA LYS A 3 0.13 14.38 16.14
C LYS A 3 -0.66 13.71 15.01
N ALA A 4 -1.77 13.05 15.33
CA ALA A 4 -2.70 12.46 14.35
C ALA A 4 -3.27 13.50 13.36
N PHE A 5 -3.68 14.66 13.85
CA PHE A 5 -4.20 15.75 13.01
C PHE A 5 -3.10 16.33 12.09
N SER A 6 -1.86 16.35 12.56
CA SER A 6 -0.72 16.78 11.74
C SER A 6 -0.37 15.76 10.64
N LEU A 7 -0.63 14.47 10.87
CA LEU A 7 -0.41 13.41 9.88
C LEU A 7 -1.48 13.48 8.79
N LEU A 8 -2.75 13.64 9.17
CA LEU A 8 -3.90 13.82 8.28
C LEU A 8 -3.69 14.95 7.27
N ARG A 9 -3.11 16.07 7.73
CA ARG A 9 -2.86 17.22 6.88
C ARG A 9 -1.68 17.03 5.92
N LYS A 10 -0.72 16.17 6.27
CA LYS A 10 0.49 15.93 5.47
C LYS A 10 0.30 14.82 4.44
N PHE A 11 -0.47 13.79 4.76
CA PHE A 11 -0.63 12.60 3.92
C PHE A 11 -2.10 12.28 3.59
N PRO A 12 -2.90 13.25 3.11
CA PRO A 12 -4.33 13.04 2.88
C PRO A 12 -4.61 11.93 1.86
N MET A 13 -3.83 11.84 0.78
CA MET A 13 -4.06 10.87 -0.28
C MET A 13 -3.63 9.46 0.13
N ALA A 14 -2.51 9.31 0.84
CA ALA A 14 -2.09 8.01 1.36
C ALA A 14 -3.10 7.45 2.36
N ILE A 15 -3.66 8.32 3.22
CA ILE A 15 -4.69 7.93 4.18
C ILE A 15 -5.97 7.50 3.44
N ALA A 16 -6.42 8.28 2.46
CA ALA A 16 -7.59 7.92 1.66
C ALA A 16 -7.40 6.57 0.95
N MET A 17 -6.24 6.34 0.34
CA MET A 17 -5.91 5.08 -0.32
C MET A 17 -5.83 3.91 0.68
N THR A 18 -5.29 4.14 1.88
CA THR A 18 -5.21 3.12 2.94
C THR A 18 -6.60 2.70 3.41
N ILE A 19 -7.51 3.66 3.62
CA ILE A 19 -8.91 3.40 3.97
C ILE A 19 -9.60 2.65 2.83
N PHE A 20 -9.38 3.05 1.58
CA PHE A 20 -9.92 2.37 0.42
C PHE A 20 -9.49 0.89 0.35
N ILE A 21 -8.19 0.61 0.50
CA ILE A 21 -7.66 -0.77 0.52
C ILE A 21 -8.30 -1.56 1.65
N LEU A 22 -8.34 -1.02 2.87
CA LEU A 22 -8.95 -1.68 4.02
C LEU A 22 -10.42 -2.05 3.77
N VAL A 23 -11.20 -1.13 3.18
CA VAL A 23 -12.61 -1.37 2.86
C VAL A 23 -12.77 -2.46 1.80
N VAL A 24 -12.03 -2.35 0.69
CA VAL A 24 -12.13 -3.31 -0.42
C VAL A 24 -11.67 -4.71 0.00
N SER A 25 -10.64 -4.81 0.83
CA SER A 25 -10.14 -6.09 1.32
C SER A 25 -11.09 -6.78 2.31
N LEU A 26 -11.85 -6.03 3.11
CA LEU A 26 -12.72 -6.61 4.15
C LEU A 26 -14.15 -6.92 3.67
N ILE A 27 -14.62 -6.28 2.60
CA ILE A 27 -15.96 -6.53 2.03
C ILE A 27 -15.91 -7.75 1.10
N PRO A 28 -16.94 -8.62 1.06
CA PRO A 28 -17.04 -9.67 0.05
C PRO A 28 -17.18 -9.06 -1.36
N ILE A 29 -16.25 -9.39 -2.25
CA ILE A 29 -16.30 -8.94 -3.65
C ILE A 29 -17.27 -9.89 -4.41
N PRO A 30 -18.28 -9.36 -5.12
CA PRO A 30 -19.18 -10.19 -5.92
C PRO A 30 -18.43 -10.82 -7.10
N GLU A 31 -18.98 -11.92 -7.62
CA GLU A 31 -18.49 -12.54 -8.86
C GLU A 31 -18.48 -11.49 -9.99
N THR A 32 -17.33 -11.34 -10.65
CA THR A 32 -17.15 -10.43 -11.79
C THR A 32 -16.69 -11.22 -13.00
N PRO A 33 -16.85 -10.70 -14.24
CA PRO A 33 -16.34 -11.36 -15.45
C PRO A 33 -14.81 -11.61 -15.43
N LEU A 34 -14.11 -10.96 -14.51
CA LEU A 34 -12.67 -11.10 -14.27
C LEU A 34 -12.32 -12.35 -13.43
N SER A 35 -13.29 -13.06 -12.85
CA SER A 35 -13.04 -14.28 -12.05
C SER A 35 -12.44 -15.43 -12.86
N GLY A 36 -12.51 -15.36 -14.20
CA GLY A 36 -11.84 -16.31 -15.11
C GLY A 36 -10.34 -16.07 -15.29
N ILE A 37 -9.77 -14.96 -14.79
CA ILE A 37 -8.33 -14.68 -14.88
C ILE A 37 -7.62 -15.30 -13.67
N THR A 38 -6.70 -16.22 -13.94
CA THR A 38 -5.86 -16.84 -12.91
C THR A 38 -5.09 -15.78 -12.13
N LEU A 39 -5.17 -15.85 -10.79
CA LEU A 39 -4.46 -14.94 -9.87
C LEU A 39 -4.83 -13.45 -10.01
N ILE A 40 -5.99 -13.09 -10.58
CA ILE A 40 -6.40 -11.69 -10.75
C ILE A 40 -6.39 -10.90 -9.43
N ASP A 41 -6.79 -11.55 -8.36
CA ASP A 41 -6.75 -11.04 -6.99
C ASP A 41 -5.33 -10.62 -6.61
N LYS A 42 -4.33 -11.42 -6.96
CA LYS A 42 -2.93 -11.21 -6.61
C LYS A 42 -2.33 -10.06 -7.43
N TRP A 43 -2.72 -9.96 -8.70
CA TRP A 43 -2.38 -8.79 -9.53
C TRP A 43 -3.01 -7.51 -8.98
N THR A 44 -4.23 -7.61 -8.43
CA THR A 44 -4.91 -6.49 -7.78
C THR A 44 -4.14 -6.06 -6.53
N HIS A 45 -3.73 -6.99 -5.68
CA HIS A 45 -2.87 -6.73 -4.52
C HIS A 45 -1.55 -6.03 -4.93
N ILE A 46 -0.82 -6.57 -5.92
CA ILE A 46 0.40 -5.91 -6.46
C ILE A 46 0.08 -4.47 -6.89
N GLY A 47 -0.98 -4.27 -7.67
CA GLY A 47 -1.36 -2.95 -8.18
C GLY A 47 -1.73 -1.97 -7.06
N LEU A 48 -2.56 -2.39 -6.11
CA LEU A 48 -3.00 -1.56 -4.98
C LEU A 48 -1.82 -1.10 -4.13
N TYR A 49 -0.90 -2.01 -3.79
CA TYR A 49 0.27 -1.68 -2.96
C TYR A 49 1.33 -0.89 -3.73
N THR A 50 1.47 -1.09 -5.04
CA THR A 50 2.29 -0.20 -5.87
C THR A 50 1.72 1.22 -5.89
N VAL A 51 0.42 1.39 -6.10
CA VAL A 51 -0.23 2.71 -6.10
C VAL A 51 -0.13 3.38 -4.73
N LEU A 52 -0.42 2.65 -3.64
CA LEU A 52 -0.27 3.17 -2.28
C LEU A 52 1.17 3.63 -2.02
N GLY A 53 2.16 2.80 -2.33
CA GLY A 53 3.57 3.14 -2.15
C GLY A 53 3.98 4.38 -2.97
N MET A 54 3.50 4.51 -4.20
CA MET A 54 3.76 5.68 -5.05
C MET A 54 3.12 6.96 -4.52
N ILE A 55 1.89 6.89 -3.99
CA ILE A 55 1.22 8.01 -3.32
C ILE A 55 2.02 8.43 -2.10
N VAL A 56 2.44 7.47 -1.26
CA VAL A 56 3.26 7.77 -0.09
C VAL A 56 4.59 8.40 -0.50
N ALA A 57 5.26 7.88 -1.53
CA ALA A 57 6.50 8.46 -2.05
C ALA A 57 6.29 9.91 -2.50
N HIS A 58 5.24 10.18 -3.27
CA HIS A 58 4.91 11.52 -3.76
C HIS A 58 4.64 12.51 -2.62
N GLU A 59 3.77 12.15 -1.67
CA GLU A 59 3.49 13.00 -0.50
C GLU A 59 4.72 13.16 0.40
N TYR A 60 5.56 12.12 0.51
CA TYR A 60 6.81 12.20 1.26
C TYR A 60 7.77 13.21 0.63
N PHE A 61 7.92 13.23 -0.71
CA PHE A 61 8.74 14.21 -1.44
C PHE A 61 8.23 15.63 -1.28
N HIS A 62 6.91 15.82 -1.27
CA HIS A 62 6.33 17.14 -1.08
C HIS A 62 6.59 17.66 0.34
N ASN A 63 6.45 16.80 1.36
CA ASN A 63 6.51 17.22 2.75
C ASN A 63 7.91 17.22 3.37
N HIS A 64 8.88 16.50 2.80
CA HIS A 64 10.23 16.35 3.35
C HIS A 64 11.31 16.67 2.31
N LYS A 65 12.11 17.69 2.61
CA LYS A 65 13.36 18.00 1.90
C LYS A 65 14.48 18.18 2.94
N PRO A 66 15.58 17.41 2.88
CA PRO A 66 15.90 16.37 1.90
C PRO A 66 15.14 15.05 2.12
N VAL A 67 14.95 14.31 1.02
CA VAL A 67 14.38 12.95 1.05
C VAL A 67 15.43 11.99 1.62
N THR A 68 15.08 11.23 2.66
CA THR A 68 16.01 10.26 3.26
C THR A 68 15.73 8.83 2.78
N PRO A 69 16.77 8.01 2.51
CA PRO A 69 16.59 6.60 2.14
C PRO A 69 15.83 5.81 3.21
N LYS A 70 16.08 6.10 4.49
CA LYS A 70 15.37 5.47 5.62
C LYS A 70 13.88 5.80 5.62
N GLY A 71 13.52 7.07 5.38
CA GLY A 71 12.12 7.48 5.31
C GLY A 71 11.39 6.87 4.11
N MET A 72 12.06 6.77 2.96
CA MET A 72 11.54 6.06 1.78
C MET A 72 11.29 4.59 2.08
N PHE A 73 12.27 3.89 2.65
CA PHE A 73 12.11 2.48 3.02
C PHE A 73 10.98 2.28 4.03
N LEU A 74 10.91 3.09 5.09
CA LEU A 74 9.88 2.97 6.12
C LEU A 74 8.49 3.30 5.56
N GLY A 75 8.36 4.39 4.81
CA GLY A 75 7.07 4.90 4.33
C GLY A 75 6.52 4.14 3.13
N VAL A 76 7.36 3.84 2.14
CA VAL A 76 6.93 3.27 0.85
C VAL A 76 6.91 1.74 0.89
N TRP A 77 7.73 1.12 1.73
CA TRP A 77 7.86 -0.33 1.75
C TRP A 77 7.38 -0.95 3.05
N LEU A 78 7.96 -0.56 4.20
CA LEU A 78 7.69 -1.25 5.46
C LEU A 78 6.25 -1.02 5.94
N LEU A 79 5.79 0.23 5.97
CA LEU A 79 4.44 0.56 6.45
C LEU A 79 3.34 -0.08 5.58
N PRO A 80 3.38 0.01 4.23
CA PRO A 80 2.46 -0.72 3.38
C PRO A 80 2.55 -2.24 3.56
N SER A 81 3.74 -2.83 3.64
CA SER A 81 3.86 -4.28 3.85
C SER A 81 3.23 -4.72 5.18
N LEU A 82 3.43 -3.95 6.26
CA LEU A 82 2.80 -4.23 7.56
C LEU A 82 1.27 -4.05 7.51
N LEU A 83 0.78 -3.09 6.74
CA LEU A 83 -0.66 -2.90 6.49
C LEU A 83 -1.24 -4.14 5.79
N GLY A 84 -0.58 -4.65 4.75
CA GLY A 84 -0.98 -5.86 4.03
C GLY A 84 -1.07 -7.07 4.95
N GLY A 85 0.02 -7.37 5.65
CA GLY A 85 0.01 -8.47 6.62
C GLY A 85 -1.05 -8.30 7.71
N GLY A 86 -1.30 -7.07 8.17
CA GLY A 86 -2.36 -6.77 9.12
C GLY A 86 -3.76 -7.04 8.56
N ILE A 87 -4.02 -6.66 7.31
CA ILE A 87 -5.31 -6.91 6.65
C ILE A 87 -5.54 -8.41 6.43
N GLU A 88 -4.52 -9.16 6.03
CA GLU A 88 -4.61 -10.63 5.88
C GLU A 88 -4.97 -11.31 7.21
N LEU A 89 -4.38 -10.86 8.32
CA LEU A 89 -4.74 -11.34 9.65
C LEU A 89 -6.19 -10.96 10.00
N LEU A 90 -6.63 -9.74 9.69
CA LEU A 90 -8.02 -9.32 9.91
C LEU A 90 -9.00 -10.15 9.07
N GLN A 91 -8.65 -10.47 7.82
CA GLN A 91 -9.45 -11.35 6.99
C GLN A 91 -9.55 -12.74 7.63
N ALA A 92 -8.42 -13.34 8.02
CA ALA A 92 -8.38 -14.67 8.61
C ALA A 92 -9.13 -14.78 9.95
N TYR A 93 -9.03 -13.79 10.84
CA TYR A 93 -9.53 -13.90 12.22
C TYR A 93 -10.80 -13.08 12.50
N CYS A 94 -11.09 -12.04 11.72
CA CYS A 94 -12.17 -11.09 12.04
C CYS A 94 -13.34 -11.07 11.05
N THR A 95 -13.27 -11.82 9.95
CA THR A 95 -14.37 -11.85 8.94
C THR A 95 -15.33 -13.03 9.09
N ASN A 96 -15.19 -13.82 10.16
CA ASN A 96 -16.03 -15.00 10.44
C ASN A 96 -16.11 -15.99 9.25
N GLY A 97 -15.04 -16.11 8.47
CA GLY A 97 -14.96 -17.01 7.32
C GLY A 97 -15.51 -16.45 6.00
N ASN A 98 -15.95 -15.18 5.95
CA ASN A 98 -16.38 -14.54 4.69
C ASN A 98 -15.20 -14.16 3.78
N ARG A 99 -14.00 -14.01 4.34
CA ARG A 99 -12.75 -13.85 3.60
C ARG A 99 -11.70 -14.80 4.15
N SER A 100 -10.94 -15.44 3.26
CA SER A 100 -9.73 -16.16 3.60
C SER A 100 -8.55 -15.19 3.57
N GLY A 101 -7.78 -15.12 4.65
CA GLY A 101 -6.45 -14.52 4.59
C GLY A 101 -5.49 -15.51 3.94
N GLU A 102 -4.77 -15.08 2.91
CA GLU A 102 -3.84 -15.92 2.15
C GLU A 102 -2.41 -15.35 2.21
N TRP A 103 -1.46 -16.22 2.56
CA TRP A 103 -0.04 -15.85 2.54
C TRP A 103 0.44 -15.37 1.16
N LEU A 104 -0.21 -15.80 0.09
CA LEU A 104 0.14 -15.41 -1.27
C LEU A 104 -0.27 -13.97 -1.58
N ASP A 105 -1.37 -13.49 -0.99
CA ASP A 105 -1.82 -12.10 -1.09
C ASP A 105 -0.88 -11.16 -0.31
N PHE A 106 -0.41 -11.60 0.86
CA PHE A 106 0.67 -10.90 1.56
C PHE A 106 1.96 -10.78 0.73
N ILE A 107 2.34 -11.84 0.00
CA ILE A 107 3.51 -11.80 -0.89
C ILE A 107 3.26 -10.81 -2.05
N ALA A 108 2.05 -10.80 -2.61
CA ALA A 108 1.65 -9.86 -3.65
C ALA A 108 1.76 -8.40 -3.15
N ASP A 109 1.35 -8.11 -1.92
CA ASP A 109 1.49 -6.78 -1.28
C ASP A 109 2.95 -6.35 -1.14
N ILE A 110 3.83 -7.28 -0.73
CA ILE A 110 5.27 -7.03 -0.63
C ILE A 110 5.86 -6.75 -2.00
N ILE A 111 5.47 -7.50 -3.04
CA ILE A 111 5.93 -7.28 -4.41
C ILE A 111 5.49 -5.88 -4.87
N GLY A 112 4.22 -5.53 -4.69
CA GLY A 112 3.69 -4.21 -5.03
C GLY A 112 4.44 -3.07 -4.35
N SER A 113 4.71 -3.22 -3.05
CA SER A 113 5.49 -2.26 -2.24
C SER A 113 6.95 -2.17 -2.69
N THR A 114 7.55 -3.29 -3.09
CA THR A 114 8.93 -3.35 -3.61
C THR A 114 9.05 -2.62 -4.94
N ILE A 115 8.08 -2.79 -5.84
CA ILE A 115 8.00 -2.06 -7.12
C ILE A 115 7.90 -0.55 -6.84
N ALA A 116 7.02 -0.12 -5.93
CA ALA A 116 6.89 1.28 -5.56
C ALA A 116 8.19 1.87 -4.99
N LEU A 117 8.88 1.14 -4.11
CA LEU A 117 10.15 1.58 -3.55
C LEU A 117 11.22 1.74 -4.63
N ALA A 118 11.31 0.80 -5.58
CA ALA A 118 12.25 0.87 -6.69
C ALA A 118 11.97 2.10 -7.57
N ILE A 119 10.72 2.29 -8.00
CA ILE A 119 10.30 3.44 -8.81
C ILE A 119 10.56 4.75 -8.05
N GLY A 120 10.09 4.85 -6.81
CA GLY A 120 10.26 6.04 -5.98
C GLY A 120 11.74 6.40 -5.76
N THR A 121 12.59 5.41 -5.52
CA THR A 121 14.05 5.63 -5.36
C THR A 121 14.70 6.10 -6.65
N LEU A 122 14.32 5.53 -7.80
CA LEU A 122 14.80 5.98 -9.11
C LEU A 122 14.38 7.42 -9.38
N LEU A 123 13.11 7.77 -9.15
CA LEU A 123 12.60 9.13 -9.33
C LEU A 123 13.37 10.16 -8.49
N VAL A 124 13.63 9.85 -7.20
CA VAL A 124 14.45 10.73 -6.34
C VAL A 124 15.82 10.95 -6.94
N ARG A 125 16.49 9.88 -7.39
CA ARG A 125 17.84 9.95 -7.95
C ARG A 125 17.88 10.73 -9.27
N PHE A 126 16.85 10.63 -10.11
CA PHE A 126 16.76 11.40 -11.35
C PHE A 126 16.48 12.88 -11.08
N LEU A 127 15.55 13.18 -10.17
CA LEU A 127 15.17 14.57 -9.85
C LEU A 127 16.20 15.28 -8.96
N SER A 128 17.04 14.56 -8.20
CA SER A 128 18.11 15.17 -7.39
C SER A 128 19.39 15.45 -8.17
N LYS A 129 19.50 14.98 -9.42
CA LYS A 129 20.67 15.18 -10.29
C LYS A 129 20.49 16.35 -11.26
N GLN A 130 19.31 16.97 -11.29
CA GLN A 130 19.05 18.24 -11.98
C GLN A 130 19.24 19.40 -11.01
#